data_AF-A0A8X8YKK6-F1
#
_entry.id   AF-A0A8X8YKK6-F1
#
_cell.length_a   1.000
_cell.length_b   1.000
_cell.length_c   1.000
_cell.angle_alpha   90.00
_cell.angle_beta   90.00
_cell.angle_gamma   90.00
#
_symmetry.space_group_name_H-M   'P 1'
#
loop_
_entity.id
_entity.type
_entity.pdbx_description
1 polymer ?
#
loop_
_entity_poly.entity_id
_entity_poly.type
_entity_poly.pdbx_seq_one_letter_code
_entity_poly.pdbx_strand_id
1 'polypeptide(L)' 'MAEENDRLLPVANVWRMMKKILPQTPRSPKKPKKQCTSEFICFVTGEASDRCHKENRKTVNGDDIPQLPRIR' A
#
# COMPACT_ATOMS: atom_id res chain seq x y z
N MET A 1 -18.18 -13.90 -0.84
CA MET A 1 -18.31 -12.47 -0.48
C MET A 1 -17.53 -12.06 0.77
N ALA A 2 -16.96 -12.99 1.57
CA ALA A 2 -16.16 -12.62 2.76
C ALA A 2 -14.68 -12.28 2.45
N GLU A 3 -14.09 -12.86 1.40
CA GLU A 3 -12.65 -12.75 1.14
C GLU A 3 -12.20 -11.36 0.67
N GLU A 4 -13.07 -10.58 0.01
CA GLU A 4 -12.71 -9.24 -0.47
C GLU A 4 -12.46 -8.26 0.68
N ASN A 5 -13.22 -8.35 1.78
CA ASN A 5 -13.00 -7.46 2.93
C ASN A 5 -11.74 -7.80 3.72
N ASP A 6 -11.30 -9.06 3.71
CA ASP A 6 -10.10 -9.52 4.41
C ASP A 6 -8.82 -8.91 3.80
N ARG A 7 -8.85 -8.64 2.49
CA ARG A 7 -7.76 -7.98 1.75
C ARG A 7 -7.77 -6.45 1.91
N LEU A 8 -8.75 -5.88 2.61
CA LEU A 8 -8.90 -4.43 2.79
C LEU A 8 -8.52 -4.00 4.20
N LEU A 9 -7.67 -2.98 4.30
CA LEU A 9 -7.34 -2.39 5.60
C LEU A 9 -8.56 -1.68 6.22
N PRO A 10 -8.69 -1.64 7.57
CA PRO A 10 -9.74 -0.88 8.25
C PRO A 10 -9.77 0.59 7.81
N VAL A 11 -10.96 1.11 7.44
CA VAL A 11 -11.13 2.48 6.88
C VAL A 11 -10.52 3.54 7.79
N ALA A 12 -10.77 3.41 9.09
CA ALA A 12 -10.33 4.37 10.09
C ALA A 12 -8.80 4.50 10.16
N ASN A 13 -8.10 3.37 10.01
CA ASN A 13 -6.64 3.31 10.06
C ASN A 13 -6.05 3.99 8.81
N VAL A 14 -6.57 3.66 7.63
CA VAL A 14 -6.17 4.29 6.37
C VAL A 14 -6.44 5.79 6.40
N TRP A 15 -7.63 6.22 6.85
CA TRP A 15 -8.00 7.63 6.94
C TRP A 15 -7.10 8.44 7.87
N ARG A 16 -6.74 7.88 9.04
CA ARG A 16 -5.83 8.53 9.99
C ARG A 16 -4.45 8.76 9.39
N MET A 17 -3.93 7.81 8.61
CA MET A 17 -2.66 7.96 7.91
C MET A 17 -2.75 8.97 6.76
N MET A 18 -3.78 8.87 5.91
CA MET A 18 -3.97 9.82 4.80
C MET A 18 -4.08 11.26 5.29
N LYS A 19 -4.76 11.53 6.42
CA LYS A 19 -4.85 12.88 7.01
C LYS A 19 -3.51 13.46 7.48
N LYS A 20 -2.49 12.63 7.77
CA LYS A 20 -1.16 13.12 8.14
C LYS A 20 -0.35 13.59 6.93
N ILE A 21 -0.63 13.02 5.76
CA ILE A 21 0.12 13.25 4.52
C ILE A 21 -0.59 14.29 3.65
N LEU A 22 -1.91 14.37 3.73
CA LEU A 22 -2.70 15.36 3.01
C LEU A 22 -2.60 16.73 3.70
N PRO A 23 -2.32 17.82 2.98
CA PRO A 23 -2.53 19.17 3.48
C PRO A 23 -4.01 19.35 3.88
N GLN A 24 -4.31 20.31 4.77
CA GLN A 24 -5.64 20.56 5.38
C GLN A 24 -6.78 20.94 4.41
N THR A 25 -6.73 20.48 3.16
CA THR A 25 -7.76 20.69 2.16
C THR A 25 -8.93 19.73 2.37
N PRO A 26 -10.17 20.19 2.23
CA PRO A 26 -11.37 19.43 2.60
C PRO A 26 -11.80 18.40 1.55
N ARG A 27 -11.06 18.22 0.45
CA ARG A 27 -11.52 17.40 -0.69
C ARG A 27 -11.06 15.95 -0.54
N SER A 28 -11.95 15.12 0.00
CA SER A 28 -11.75 13.67 0.01
C SER A 28 -11.64 13.15 -1.44
N PRO A 29 -10.69 12.23 -1.72
CA PRO A 29 -10.65 11.57 -3.01
C PRO A 29 -11.95 10.78 -3.24
N LYS A 30 -12.47 10.80 -4.47
CA LYS A 30 -13.70 10.10 -4.87
C LYS A 30 -13.54 8.57 -4.83
N LYS A 31 -12.32 8.06 -5.01
CA LYS A 31 -12.03 6.61 -4.92
C LYS A 31 -12.01 6.17 -3.44
N PRO A 32 -12.53 4.97 -3.13
CA PRO A 32 -12.51 4.45 -1.78
C PRO A 32 -11.06 4.28 -1.31
N LYS A 33 -10.71 5.00 -0.23
CA LYS A 33 -9.36 5.05 0.35
C LYS A 33 -8.76 3.67 0.59
N LYS A 34 -9.59 2.70 0.98
CA LYS A 34 -9.19 1.30 1.20
C LYS A 34 -8.60 0.64 -0.04
N GLN A 35 -9.23 0.83 -1.20
CA GLN A 35 -8.91 0.08 -2.41
C GLN A 35 -7.58 0.55 -3.00
N CYS A 36 -7.33 1.87 -3.01
CA CYS A 36 -6.04 2.41 -3.42
C CYS A 36 -4.90 2.01 -2.47
N THR A 37 -5.15 1.89 -1.16
CA THR A 37 -4.13 1.44 -0.22
C THR A 37 -3.81 -0.05 -0.36
N SER A 38 -4.83 -0.90 -0.52
CA SER A 38 -4.61 -2.33 -0.78
C SER A 38 -3.90 -2.55 -2.12
N GLU A 39 -4.30 -1.84 -3.17
CA GLU A 39 -3.65 -1.89 -4.48
C GLU A 39 -2.18 -1.44 -4.41
N PHE A 40 -1.89 -0.38 -3.66
CA PHE A 40 -0.52 0.07 -3.41
C PHE A 40 0.32 -0.99 -2.68
N ILE A 41 -0.23 -1.62 -1.64
CA ILE A 41 0.45 -2.70 -0.92
C ILE A 41 0.76 -3.84 -1.89
N CYS A 42 -0.24 -4.31 -2.65
CA CYS A 42 -0.05 -5.37 -3.65
C CYS A 42 1.04 -5.03 -4.67
N PHE A 43 1.07 -3.79 -5.18
CA PHE A 43 2.09 -3.34 -6.11
C PHE A 43 3.50 -3.40 -5.49
N VAL A 44 3.69 -2.79 -4.32
CA VAL A 44 4.99 -2.74 -3.63
C VAL A 44 5.47 -4.14 -3.25
N THR A 45 4.58 -4.99 -2.70
CA THR A 45 4.93 -6.36 -2.32
C THR A 45 5.16 -7.26 -3.52
N GLY A 46 4.48 -7.02 -4.64
CA GLY A 46 4.68 -7.76 -5.88
C GLY A 46 6.08 -7.54 -6.45
N GLU A 47 6.50 -6.28 -6.56
CA GLU A 47 7.85 -5.90 -7.01
C GLU A 47 8.93 -6.44 -6.07
N ALA A 48 8.73 -6.34 -4.75
CA ALA A 48 9.67 -6.87 -3.76
C ALA A 48 9.77 -8.40 -3.81
N SER A 49 8.63 -9.08 -4.02
CA SER A 49 8.59 -10.53 -4.19
C SER A 49 9.33 -10.97 -5.44
N ASP A 50 9.16 -10.27 -6.56
CA ASP A 50 9.85 -10.58 -7.82
C ASP A 50 11.37 -10.44 -7.69
N ARG A 51 11.85 -9.37 -7.04
CA ARG A 51 13.27 -9.17 -6.70
C ARG A 51 13.83 -10.28 -5.82
N CYS A 52 13.13 -10.59 -4.73
CA CYS A 52 13.50 -11.68 -3.82
C CYS A 52 13.60 -13.02 -4.56
N HIS A 53 12.65 -13.31 -5.45
CA HIS A 53 12.61 -14.55 -6.22
C HIS A 53 13.75 -14.62 -7.25
N LYS A 54 14.07 -13.51 -7.93
CA LYS A 54 15.23 -13.40 -8.84
C LYS A 54 16.55 -13.71 -8.14
N GLU A 55 16.65 -13.40 -6.86
CA GLU A 55 17.82 -13.72 -6.03
C GLU A 55 17.77 -15.11 -5.36
N ASN A 56 16.82 -15.98 -5.74
CA ASN A 56 16.61 -17.31 -5.15
C ASN A 56 16.33 -17.29 -3.64
N ARG A 57 15.81 -16.17 -3.12
CA ARG A 57 15.41 -16.04 -1.72
C ARG A 57 13.92 -16.35 -1.58
N LYS A 58 13.54 -16.98 -0.47
CA LYS A 58 12.14 -17.33 -0.12
C LYS A 58 11.50 -16.35 0.85
N THR A 59 12.26 -15.41 1.39
CA THR A 59 11.82 -14.44 2.39
C THR A 59 12.12 -13.04 1.86
N VAL A 60 11.05 -12.25 1.68
CA VAL A 60 11.14 -10.84 1.33
C VAL A 60 11.66 -10.07 2.54
N ASN A 61 12.74 -9.32 2.34
CA ASN A 61 13.39 -8.50 3.34
C ASN A 61 13.12 -7.01 3.06
N GLY A 62 13.55 -6.13 3.99
CA GLY A 62 13.38 -4.68 3.82
C GLY A 62 14.11 -4.11 2.60
N ASP A 63 15.23 -4.73 2.19
CA ASP A 63 16.03 -4.30 1.03
C ASP A 63 15.35 -4.60 -0.32
N ASP A 64 14.43 -5.57 -0.33
CA ASP A 64 13.63 -5.91 -1.51
C ASP A 64 12.58 -4.85 -1.83
N ILE A 65 12.17 -4.07 -0.83
CA ILE A 65 11.13 -3.05 -0.99
C ILE A 65 11.64 -1.98 -1.96
N PRO A 66 10.97 -1.76 -3.11
CA PRO A 66 11.40 -0.77 -4.07
C PRO A 66 11.39 0.62 -3.43
N GLN A 67 12.51 1.34 -3.58
CA GLN A 67 12.62 2.73 -3.17
C GLN A 67 11.71 3.58 -4.06
N LEU A 68 10.53 3.90 -3.57
CA LEU A 68 9.60 4.75 -4.29
C LEU A 68 10.06 6.21 -4.23
N PRO A 69 9.90 6.97 -5.33
CA PRO A 69 10.16 8.40 -5.30
C PRO A 69 9.29 9.05 -4.23
N ARG A 70 9.92 9.86 -3.37
CA ARG A 70 9.17 10.64 -2.38
C ARG A 70 8.24 11.58 -3.12
N ILE A 71 6.93 11.36 -2.96
CA ILE A 71 5.90 12.30 -3.38
C ILE A 71 6.12 13.56 -2.53
N ARG A 72 6.68 14.61 -3.13
CA ARG A 72 6.82 15.95 -2.54
C ARG A 72 5.51 16.71 -2.68
#